data_AF-A0A3E1EYT4-F1
#
_entry.id   AF-A0A3E1EYT4-F1
#
_cell.length_a   1.000
_cell.length_b   1.000
_cell.length_c   1.000
_cell.angle_alpha   90.00
_cell.angle_beta   90.00
_cell.angle_gamma   90.00
#
_symmetry.space_group_name_H-M   'P 1'
#
loop_
_entity.id
_entity.type
_entity.pdbx_description
1 polymer ?
#
loop_
_entity_poly.entity_id
_entity_poly.type
_entity_poly.pdbx_seq_one_letter_code
_entity_poly.pdbx_strand_id
1 'polypeptide(L)'
;MKKFTALIISLLTILPFIGIAWYLYSHFPSTPVAIINLLISMTGVMCAFIVYNRIVMGKDENAIKVDLESYPYIERALIYVLPADFISKLDKPVGKIFMASAGEVETKITLIEGNYNKLTDEIKLKFTNGVKLMVRGSATVAVGDNQFLFYGFEELIHTKGKEKYIFQWEDNRLVRKYNDEEINVKIPDRLPVYIFDWK
;
A
#
# COMPACT_ATOMS: atom_id res chain seq x y z
N MET A 1 7.97 -9.15 -19.97
CA MET A 1 9.29 -9.82 -19.86
C MET A 1 9.66 -10.20 -18.42
N LYS A 2 9.56 -9.31 -17.42
CA LYS A 2 9.89 -9.61 -16.00
C LYS A 2 9.28 -10.91 -15.43
N LYS A 3 8.01 -11.21 -15.71
CA LYS A 3 7.34 -12.45 -15.26
C LYS A 3 7.98 -13.72 -15.84
N PHE A 4 8.43 -13.67 -17.09
CA PHE A 4 9.07 -14.80 -17.77
C PHE A 4 10.49 -15.03 -17.25
N THR A 5 11.28 -13.95 -17.08
CA THR A 5 12.60 -14.03 -16.45
C THR A 5 12.51 -14.50 -14.99
N ALA A 6 11.54 -14.02 -14.23
CA ALA A 6 11.29 -14.49 -12.86
C ALA A 6 11.00 -16.00 -12.82
N LEU A 7 10.19 -16.51 -13.76
CA LEU A 7 9.86 -17.92 -13.86
C LEU A 7 11.11 -18.77 -14.15
N ILE A 8 11.92 -18.40 -15.13
CA ILE A 8 13.17 -19.11 -15.46
C ILE A 8 14.14 -19.13 -14.27
N ILE A 9 14.36 -17.98 -13.62
CA ILE A 9 15.30 -17.88 -12.50
C ILE A 9 14.78 -18.66 -11.28
N SER A 10 13.47 -18.66 -11.03
CA SER A 10 12.87 -19.47 -9.96
C SER A 10 13.05 -20.98 -10.20
N LEU A 11 12.87 -21.45 -11.44
CA LEU A 11 13.10 -22.84 -11.83
C LEU A 11 14.57 -23.26 -11.67
N LEU A 12 15.50 -22.40 -12.08
CA LEU A 12 16.94 -22.62 -11.88
C LEU A 12 17.30 -22.78 -10.40
N THR A 13 16.57 -22.10 -9.50
CA THR A 13 16.80 -22.16 -8.05
C THR A 13 16.42 -23.52 -7.45
N ILE A 14 15.52 -24.28 -8.10
CA ILE A 14 15.05 -25.60 -7.63
C ILE A 14 16.06 -26.71 -7.96
N LEU A 15 16.79 -26.59 -9.08
CA LEU A 15 17.72 -27.60 -9.58
C LEU A 15 18.73 -28.16 -8.55
N PRO A 16 19.42 -27.35 -7.72
CA PRO A 16 20.33 -27.89 -6.71
C PRO A 16 19.62 -28.76 -5.66
N PHE A 17 18.39 -28.42 -5.28
CA PHE A 17 17.61 -29.22 -4.30
C PHE A 17 17.20 -30.57 -4.90
N ILE A 18 16.77 -30.59 -6.16
CA ILE A 18 16.48 -31.83 -6.88
C ILE A 18 17.75 -32.68 -7.01
N GLY A 19 18.89 -32.06 -7.34
CA GLY A 19 20.17 -32.76 -7.45
C GLY A 19 20.60 -33.43 -6.14
N ILE A 20 20.49 -32.72 -5.01
CA ILE A 20 20.80 -33.27 -3.68
C ILE A 20 19.83 -34.40 -3.32
N ALA A 21 18.51 -34.21 -3.54
CA ALA A 21 17.51 -35.22 -3.24
C ALA A 21 17.71 -36.51 -4.07
N TRP A 22 18.02 -36.35 -5.36
CA TRP A 22 18.32 -37.46 -6.26
C TRP A 22 19.58 -38.24 -5.83
N TYR A 23 20.64 -37.51 -5.47
CA TYR A 23 21.90 -38.11 -5.00
C TYR A 23 21.68 -38.94 -3.73
N LEU A 24 20.96 -38.37 -2.74
CA LEU A 24 20.64 -39.03 -1.49
C LEU A 24 19.80 -40.29 -1.70
N TYR A 25 18.76 -40.20 -2.54
CA TYR A 25 17.89 -41.35 -2.83
C TYR A 25 18.63 -42.48 -3.53
N SER A 26 19.51 -42.14 -4.46
CA SER A 26 20.26 -43.13 -5.27
C SER A 26 21.27 -43.92 -4.45
N HIS A 27 21.85 -43.32 -3.40
CA HIS A 27 22.88 -43.96 -2.57
C HIS A 27 22.30 -44.59 -1.29
N PHE A 28 21.18 -44.06 -0.77
CA PHE A 28 20.60 -44.48 0.50
C PHE A 28 19.06 -44.61 0.41
N PRO A 29 18.54 -45.66 -0.26
CA PRO A 29 17.09 -45.84 -0.45
C PRO A 29 16.43 -46.35 0.84
N SER A 30 16.29 -45.48 1.84
CA SER A 30 15.68 -45.79 3.13
C SER A 30 14.55 -44.81 3.46
N THR A 31 13.61 -45.22 4.31
CA THR A 31 12.47 -44.39 4.73
C THR A 31 12.92 -43.05 5.36
N PRO A 32 13.97 -42.98 6.21
CA PRO A 32 14.48 -41.70 6.72
C PRO A 32 14.96 -40.76 5.62
N VAL A 33 15.61 -41.29 4.57
CA VAL A 33 16.12 -40.49 3.45
C VAL A 33 14.97 -39.95 2.59
N ALA A 34 13.89 -40.71 2.42
CA ALA A 34 12.69 -40.23 1.74
C ALA A 34 12.06 -39.02 2.46
N ILE A 35 12.01 -39.04 3.80
CA ILE A 35 11.52 -37.92 4.61
C ILE A 35 12.42 -36.68 4.44
N ILE A 36 13.74 -36.87 4.48
CA ILE A 36 14.71 -35.79 4.26
C ILE A 36 14.56 -35.19 2.86
N ASN A 37 14.38 -36.02 1.82
CA ASN A 37 14.19 -35.55 0.45
C ASN A 37 12.91 -34.72 0.28
N LEU A 38 11.84 -35.08 0.99
CA LEU A 38 10.60 -34.30 1.01
C LEU A 38 10.84 -32.91 1.62
N LEU A 39 11.56 -32.82 2.75
CA LEU A 39 11.94 -31.55 3.37
C LEU A 39 12.84 -30.69 2.47
N ILE A 40 13.82 -31.30 1.80
CA ILE A 40 14.72 -30.62 0.85
C ILE A 40 13.92 -30.04 -0.32
N SER A 41 12.98 -30.83 -0.86
CA SER A 41 12.14 -30.42 -1.98
C SER A 41 11.20 -29.28 -1.59
N MET A 42 10.55 -29.36 -0.41
CA MET A 42 9.73 -28.26 0.14
C MET A 42 10.55 -26.97 0.33
N THR A 43 11.77 -27.09 0.86
CA THR A 43 12.67 -25.94 1.04
C THR A 43 13.04 -25.30 -0.31
N GLY A 44 13.34 -26.13 -1.32
CA GLY A 44 13.65 -25.65 -2.67
C GLY A 44 12.49 -24.90 -3.32
N VAL A 45 11.26 -25.42 -3.18
CA VAL A 45 10.05 -24.74 -3.66
C VAL A 45 9.84 -23.41 -2.95
N MET A 46 10.03 -23.37 -1.63
CA MET A 46 9.89 -22.14 -0.84
C MET A 46 10.93 -21.08 -1.24
N CYS A 47 12.18 -21.47 -1.46
CA CYS A 47 13.23 -20.59 -1.98
C CYS A 47 12.89 -20.07 -3.39
N ALA A 48 12.43 -20.92 -4.29
CA ALA A 48 12.03 -20.52 -5.65
C ALA A 48 10.86 -19.54 -5.63
N PHE A 49 9.89 -19.74 -4.74
CA PHE A 49 8.78 -18.82 -4.53
C PHE A 49 9.25 -17.44 -4.04
N ILE A 50 10.18 -17.40 -3.07
CA ILE A 50 10.77 -16.15 -2.58
C ILE A 50 11.51 -15.42 -3.71
N VAL A 51 12.31 -16.13 -4.51
CA VAL A 51 13.06 -15.55 -5.63
C VAL A 51 12.12 -15.03 -6.72
N TYR A 52 11.08 -15.79 -7.07
CA TYR A 52 10.06 -15.36 -8.03
C TYR A 52 9.41 -14.05 -7.59
N ASN A 53 8.90 -14.01 -6.36
CA ASN A 53 8.27 -12.81 -5.81
C ASN A 53 9.26 -11.65 -5.75
N ARG A 54 10.51 -11.89 -5.37
CA ARG A 54 11.52 -10.83 -5.31
C ARG A 54 11.85 -10.23 -6.68
N ILE A 55 11.79 -11.00 -7.76
CA ILE A 55 12.06 -10.51 -9.12
C ILE A 55 10.81 -9.82 -9.71
N VAL A 56 9.63 -10.41 -9.49
CA VAL A 56 8.36 -9.81 -9.93
C VAL A 56 8.06 -8.52 -9.17
N MET A 57 8.31 -8.50 -7.86
CA MET A 57 8.19 -7.33 -6.98
C MET A 57 9.48 -6.48 -6.93
N GLY A 58 10.50 -6.88 -7.68
CA GLY A 58 11.83 -6.30 -7.65
C GLY A 58 11.86 -4.91 -8.24
N LYS A 59 12.22 -3.93 -7.39
CA LYS A 59 12.47 -2.50 -7.64
C LYS A 59 11.85 -2.01 -8.95
N ASP A 60 10.65 -1.47 -8.88
CA ASP A 60 10.28 -0.42 -9.82
C ASP A 60 11.28 0.71 -9.66
N GLU A 61 12.20 0.79 -10.61
CA GLU A 61 13.14 1.92 -10.75
C GLU A 61 12.36 3.23 -10.93
N ASN A 62 11.11 3.14 -11.39
CA ASN A 62 10.17 4.25 -11.53
C ASN A 62 9.27 4.46 -10.30
N ALA A 63 9.49 3.77 -9.17
CA ALA A 63 8.68 3.99 -7.99
C ALA A 63 8.98 5.35 -7.35
N ILE A 64 7.94 6.13 -7.09
CA ILE A 64 8.07 7.35 -6.28
C ILE A 64 8.37 6.92 -4.85
N LYS A 65 9.55 7.28 -4.38
CA LYS A 65 9.87 7.24 -2.96
C LYS A 65 9.32 8.49 -2.33
N VAL A 66 8.52 8.33 -1.28
CA VAL A 66 8.04 9.46 -0.49
C VAL A 66 9.24 10.10 0.21
N ASP A 67 9.40 11.41 0.04
CA ASP A 67 10.36 12.18 0.81
C ASP A 67 9.90 12.22 2.28
N LEU A 68 10.73 11.65 3.16
CA LEU A 68 10.45 11.56 4.59
C LEU A 68 10.73 12.88 5.31
N GLU A 69 11.59 13.75 4.77
CA GLU A 69 11.91 15.03 5.41
C GLU A 69 10.75 16.01 5.32
N SER A 70 9.97 15.93 4.23
CA SER A 70 8.76 16.74 4.01
C SER A 70 7.49 16.13 4.62
N TYR A 71 7.59 14.97 5.29
CA TYR A 71 6.44 14.25 5.84
C TYR A 71 5.96 14.93 7.14
N PRO A 72 4.66 15.23 7.31
CA PRO A 72 4.17 15.92 8.49
C PRO A 72 4.27 15.05 9.74
N TYR A 73 4.41 15.69 10.89
CA TYR A 73 4.42 14.99 12.18
C TYR A 73 3.08 14.29 12.42
N ILE A 74 3.12 12.97 12.63
CA ILE A 74 1.94 12.20 13.03
C ILE A 74 1.86 12.19 14.57
N GLU A 75 0.75 12.69 15.11
CA GLU A 75 0.41 12.57 16.52
C GLU A 75 0.40 11.11 17.01
N ARG A 76 0.84 10.90 18.25
CA ARG A 76 0.95 9.57 18.85
C ARG A 76 -0.39 9.02 19.34
N ALA A 77 -1.30 9.89 19.78
CA ALA A 77 -2.56 9.52 20.40
C ALA A 77 -3.70 9.61 19.39
N LEU A 78 -3.73 8.65 18.45
CA LEU A 78 -4.78 8.57 17.43
C LEU A 78 -5.92 7.68 17.90
N ILE A 79 -7.15 8.16 17.75
CA ILE A 79 -8.37 7.40 18.00
C ILE A 79 -8.91 6.91 16.66
N TYR A 80 -9.12 5.60 16.55
CA TYR A 80 -9.72 5.00 15.36
C TYR A 80 -11.25 5.01 15.51
N VAL A 81 -11.91 5.73 14.61
CA VAL A 81 -13.37 5.90 14.61
C VAL A 81 -13.98 5.34 13.34
N LEU A 82 -15.25 4.93 13.42
CA LEU A 82 -16.00 4.51 12.24
C LEU A 82 -16.28 5.72 11.32
N PRO A 83 -16.31 5.53 9.99
CA PRO A 83 -16.60 6.60 9.04
C PRO A 83 -17.89 7.37 9.33
N ALA A 84 -18.95 6.66 9.77
CA ALA A 84 -20.21 7.29 10.12
C ALA A 84 -20.09 8.26 11.31
N ASP A 85 -19.37 7.84 12.35
CA ASP A 85 -19.17 8.65 13.55
C ASP A 85 -18.27 9.85 13.24
N PHE A 86 -17.21 9.64 12.46
CA PHE A 86 -16.32 10.69 11.97
C PHE A 86 -17.09 11.80 11.24
N ILE A 87 -17.92 11.44 10.26
CA ILE A 87 -18.70 12.42 9.48
C ILE A 87 -19.73 13.15 10.36
N SER A 88 -20.33 12.46 11.34
CA SER A 88 -21.34 13.08 12.21
C SER A 88 -20.79 14.14 13.17
N LYS A 89 -19.51 14.03 13.53
CA LYS A 89 -18.79 14.94 14.44
C LYS A 89 -17.73 15.75 13.71
N LEU A 90 -17.89 15.92 12.40
CA LEU A 90 -16.89 16.56 11.57
C LEU A 90 -16.86 18.06 11.85
N ASP A 91 -15.81 18.50 12.56
CA ASP A 91 -15.50 19.92 12.66
C ASP A 91 -15.04 20.45 11.29
N LYS A 92 -15.14 21.78 11.11
CA LYS A 92 -14.76 22.47 9.87
C LYS A 92 -13.46 23.28 10.03
N PRO A 93 -12.35 22.67 10.45
CA PRO A 93 -11.13 23.40 10.72
C PRO A 93 -10.44 23.82 9.42
N VAL A 94 -9.58 24.84 9.54
CA VAL A 94 -8.66 25.28 8.48
C VAL A 94 -7.32 24.60 8.69
N GLY A 95 -6.79 23.97 7.66
CA GLY A 95 -5.57 23.19 7.77
C GLY A 95 -4.81 23.04 6.46
N LYS A 96 -4.05 21.97 6.40
CA LYS A 96 -3.18 21.59 5.29
C LYS A 96 -3.45 20.14 4.91
N ILE A 97 -3.37 19.84 3.61
CA ILE A 97 -3.47 18.47 3.09
C ILE A 97 -2.09 18.02 2.64
N PHE A 98 -1.65 16.89 3.18
CA PHE A 98 -0.47 16.18 2.71
C PHE A 98 -0.89 14.88 2.02
N MET A 99 -0.29 14.62 0.86
CA MET A 99 -0.46 13.39 0.10
C MET A 99 0.89 12.76 -0.20
N ALA A 100 1.04 11.49 0.18
CA ALA A 100 2.21 10.70 -0.18
C ALA A 100 2.31 10.65 -1.72
N SER A 101 3.40 11.19 -2.28
CA SER A 101 3.74 11.33 -3.71
C SER A 101 3.42 12.65 -4.40
N ALA A 102 2.62 13.55 -3.82
CA ALA A 102 2.19 14.75 -4.55
C ALA A 102 3.25 15.86 -4.63
N GLY A 103 4.30 15.84 -3.79
CA GLY A 103 5.33 16.89 -3.75
C GLY A 103 4.82 18.24 -3.23
N GLU A 104 3.57 18.58 -3.49
CA GLU A 104 2.88 19.76 -3.03
C GLU A 104 2.01 19.47 -1.80
N VAL A 105 2.11 20.35 -0.80
CA VAL A 105 1.23 20.39 0.37
C VAL A 105 0.22 21.50 0.12
N GLU A 106 -1.06 21.17 0.10
CA GLU A 106 -2.08 22.20 0.03
C GLU A 106 -2.16 22.91 1.39
N THR A 107 -2.18 24.24 1.38
CA THR A 107 -2.24 25.02 2.62
C THR A 107 -3.46 25.93 2.66
N LYS A 108 -3.91 26.27 3.87
CA LYS A 108 -5.07 27.13 4.13
C LYS A 108 -6.35 26.59 3.49
N ILE A 109 -6.55 25.28 3.62
CA ILE A 109 -7.72 24.58 3.12
C ILE A 109 -8.69 24.30 4.27
N THR A 110 -9.95 24.66 4.10
CA THR A 110 -11.01 24.44 5.09
C THR A 110 -11.85 23.24 4.67
N LEU A 111 -12.13 22.34 5.61
CA LEU A 111 -13.10 21.27 5.40
C LEU A 111 -14.51 21.84 5.45
N ILE A 112 -15.26 21.72 4.34
CA ILE A 112 -16.59 22.35 4.19
C ILE A 112 -17.70 21.37 4.57
N GLU A 113 -17.58 20.16 4.04
CA GLU A 113 -18.62 19.14 4.07
C GLU A 113 -17.98 17.76 4.02
N GLY A 114 -18.55 16.83 4.77
CA GLY A 114 -18.25 15.41 4.65
C GLY A 114 -19.55 14.61 4.54
N ASN A 115 -19.52 13.53 3.77
CA ASN A 115 -20.63 12.60 3.64
C ASN A 115 -20.08 11.16 3.65
N TYR A 116 -20.82 10.24 4.26
CA TYR A 116 -20.51 8.82 4.23
C TYR A 116 -21.70 8.03 3.67
N ASN A 117 -21.48 7.36 2.54
CA ASN A 117 -22.45 6.46 1.94
C ASN A 117 -22.19 5.03 2.40
N LYS A 118 -23.05 4.54 3.30
CA LYS A 118 -22.99 3.18 3.86
C LYS A 118 -23.15 2.08 2.80
N LEU A 119 -23.88 2.34 1.72
CA LEU A 119 -24.16 1.31 0.70
C LEU A 119 -22.95 1.03 -0.19
N THR A 120 -22.15 2.07 -0.47
CA THR A 120 -20.97 1.98 -1.34
C THR A 120 -19.66 2.00 -0.54
N ASP A 121 -19.74 2.12 0.78
CA ASP A 121 -18.63 2.35 1.70
C ASP A 121 -17.71 3.50 1.26
N GLU A 122 -18.32 4.63 0.86
CA GLU A 122 -17.62 5.80 0.34
C GLU A 122 -17.69 6.98 1.31
N ILE A 123 -16.53 7.49 1.70
CA ILE A 123 -16.36 8.75 2.42
C ILE A 123 -16.04 9.84 1.40
N LYS A 124 -16.82 10.91 1.37
CA LYS A 124 -16.59 12.07 0.49
C LYS A 124 -16.38 13.30 1.34
N LEU A 125 -15.18 13.89 1.27
CA LEU A 125 -14.85 15.16 1.90
C LEU A 125 -14.70 16.24 0.83
N LYS A 126 -15.31 17.40 1.07
CA LYS A 126 -15.14 18.60 0.24
C LYS A 126 -14.43 19.65 1.05
N PHE A 127 -13.45 20.26 0.42
CA PHE A 127 -12.69 21.35 1.00
C PHE A 127 -12.83 22.62 0.17
N THR A 128 -12.30 23.73 0.69
CA THR A 128 -12.15 24.98 -0.08
C THR A 128 -11.20 24.79 -1.27
N ASN A 129 -11.16 25.78 -2.15
CA ASN A 129 -10.30 25.79 -3.35
C ASN A 129 -10.60 24.65 -4.35
N GLY A 130 -11.83 24.13 -4.32
CA GLY A 130 -12.27 23.08 -5.24
C GLY A 130 -11.68 21.70 -4.98
N VAL A 131 -11.03 21.51 -3.82
CA VAL A 131 -10.41 20.24 -3.43
C VAL A 131 -11.47 19.27 -2.93
N LYS A 132 -11.41 18.03 -3.42
CA LYS A 132 -12.31 16.94 -3.01
C LYS A 132 -11.50 15.69 -2.74
N LEU A 133 -11.92 14.95 -1.71
CA LEU A 133 -11.40 13.64 -1.39
C LEU A 133 -12.56 12.64 -1.42
N MET A 134 -12.33 11.49 -2.04
CA MET A 134 -13.20 10.32 -1.93
C MET A 134 -12.36 9.15 -1.45
N VAL A 135 -12.81 8.44 -0.43
CA VAL A 135 -12.16 7.23 0.10
C VAL A 135 -13.17 6.11 0.08
N ARG A 136 -12.83 4.97 -0.52
CA ARG A 136 -13.65 3.76 -0.55
C ARG A 136 -12.98 2.62 0.20
N GLY A 137 -13.77 1.81 0.91
CA GLY A 137 -13.28 0.59 1.55
C GLY A 137 -12.42 0.87 2.79
N SER A 138 -12.63 2.03 3.45
CA SER A 138 -11.88 2.39 4.66
C SER A 138 -12.67 2.00 5.89
N ALA A 139 -12.18 0.99 6.62
CA ALA A 139 -12.86 0.48 7.81
C ALA A 139 -12.88 1.52 8.96
N THR A 140 -11.84 2.35 9.06
CA THR A 140 -11.67 3.31 10.15
C THR A 140 -10.93 4.56 9.68
N VAL A 141 -11.29 5.70 10.26
CA VAL A 141 -10.54 6.96 10.16
C VAL A 141 -9.78 7.15 11.46
N ALA A 142 -8.48 7.44 11.38
CA ALA A 142 -7.69 7.78 12.56
C ALA A 142 -7.75 9.29 12.78
N VAL A 143 -8.19 9.69 13.97
CA VAL A 143 -8.42 11.09 14.33
C VAL A 143 -7.58 11.40 15.58
N GLY A 144 -6.78 12.46 15.49
CA GLY A 144 -6.07 13.06 16.61
C GLY A 144 -6.69 14.39 17.01
N ASP A 145 -5.96 15.17 17.81
CA ASP A 145 -6.41 16.47 18.28
C ASP A 145 -6.42 17.51 17.16
N ASN A 146 -5.39 17.48 16.29
CA ASN A 146 -5.17 18.45 15.23
C ASN A 146 -5.03 17.81 13.85
N GLN A 147 -5.33 16.52 13.70
CA GLN A 147 -5.19 15.85 12.42
C GLN A 147 -6.12 14.66 12.26
N PHE A 148 -6.42 14.30 11.01
CA PHE A 148 -7.02 13.01 10.68
C PHE A 148 -6.29 12.37 9.51
N LEU A 149 -6.38 11.05 9.47
CA LEU A 149 -5.58 10.19 8.62
C LEU A 149 -6.46 9.06 8.09
N PHE A 150 -6.25 8.69 6.84
CA PHE A 150 -6.84 7.48 6.27
C PHE A 150 -5.82 6.37 6.22
N TYR A 151 -6.10 5.29 6.96
CA TYR A 151 -5.40 4.01 6.89
C TYR A 151 -6.28 2.99 6.19
N GLY A 152 -5.65 2.03 5.50
CA GLY A 152 -6.32 0.83 4.98
C GLY A 152 -7.60 1.13 4.20
N PHE A 153 -7.43 1.63 2.98
CA PHE A 153 -8.52 1.88 2.02
C PHE A 153 -8.33 1.00 0.79
N GLU A 154 -9.38 0.76 0.01
CA GLU A 154 -9.26 0.14 -1.30
C GLU A 154 -8.84 1.17 -2.35
N GLU A 155 -9.51 2.32 -2.35
CA GLU A 155 -9.31 3.40 -3.31
C GLU A 155 -9.42 4.76 -2.60
N LEU A 156 -8.47 5.65 -2.88
CA LEU A 156 -8.46 7.03 -2.43
C LEU A 156 -8.29 7.95 -3.63
N ILE A 157 -9.25 8.83 -3.87
CA ILE A 157 -9.26 9.77 -4.98
C ILE A 157 -9.17 11.19 -4.43
N HIS A 158 -8.09 11.88 -4.75
CA HIS A 158 -7.96 13.31 -4.53
C HIS A 158 -8.18 14.06 -5.85
N THR A 159 -9.01 15.10 -5.82
CA THR A 159 -9.29 15.93 -6.99
C THR A 159 -9.05 17.40 -6.64
N LYS A 160 -8.24 18.08 -7.46
CA LYS A 160 -7.96 19.52 -7.37
C LYS A 160 -8.17 20.14 -8.75
N GLY A 161 -9.26 20.88 -8.92
CA GLY A 161 -9.61 21.44 -10.23
C GLY A 161 -9.78 20.34 -11.30
N LYS A 162 -8.86 20.29 -12.27
CA LYS A 162 -8.84 19.26 -13.33
C LYS A 162 -7.92 18.07 -12.99
N GLU A 163 -7.07 18.20 -11.99
CA GLU A 163 -6.11 17.18 -11.60
C GLU A 163 -6.81 16.14 -10.71
N LYS A 164 -6.60 14.86 -11.03
CA LYS A 164 -7.19 13.73 -10.31
C LYS A 164 -6.10 12.72 -10.00
N TYR A 165 -5.80 12.56 -8.71
CA TYR A 165 -4.88 11.56 -8.20
C TYR A 165 -5.69 10.40 -7.64
N ILE A 166 -5.46 9.20 -8.15
CA ILE A 166 -6.12 7.98 -7.67
C ILE A 166 -5.04 7.10 -7.04
N PHE A 167 -5.24 6.74 -5.78
CA PHE A 167 -4.39 5.82 -5.03
C PHE A 167 -5.17 4.53 -4.79
N GLN A 168 -4.63 3.40 -5.23
CA GLN A 168 -5.30 2.11 -5.11
C GLN A 168 -4.30 1.04 -4.68
N TRP A 169 -4.73 0.12 -3.81
CA TRP A 169 -3.94 -1.05 -3.48
C TRP A 169 -4.17 -2.17 -4.50
N GLU A 170 -3.09 -2.62 -5.15
CA GLU A 170 -3.10 -3.74 -6.09
C GLU A 170 -2.02 -4.76 -5.68
N ASP A 171 -2.39 -6.02 -5.43
CA ASP A 171 -1.43 -7.09 -5.10
C ASP A 171 -0.38 -6.70 -4.02
N ASN A 172 -0.82 -6.03 -2.95
CA ASN A 172 0.01 -5.48 -1.86
C ASN A 172 0.95 -4.32 -2.23
N ARG A 173 0.75 -3.62 -3.35
CA ARG A 173 1.43 -2.36 -3.66
C ARG A 173 0.45 -1.19 -3.75
N LEU A 174 0.89 -0.02 -3.31
CA LEU A 174 0.15 1.20 -3.54
C LEU A 174 0.49 1.75 -4.92
N VAL A 175 -0.52 1.87 -5.75
CA VAL A 175 -0.43 2.40 -7.11
C VAL A 175 -1.06 3.78 -7.14
N ARG A 176 -0.36 4.75 -7.73
CA ARG A 176 -0.91 6.07 -8.06
C ARG A 176 -1.19 6.15 -9.55
N LYS A 177 -2.42 6.49 -9.91
CA LYS A 177 -2.83 6.81 -11.29
C LYS A 177 -3.03 8.33 -11.41
N TYR A 178 -2.31 8.96 -12.33
CA TYR A 178 -2.38 10.39 -12.62
C TYR A 178 -2.13 10.62 -14.12
N ASN A 179 -3.04 11.29 -14.83
CA ASN A 179 -2.93 11.57 -16.28
C ASN A 179 -2.53 10.34 -17.13
N ASP A 180 -3.24 9.21 -16.95
CA ASP A 180 -2.97 7.91 -17.59
C ASP A 180 -1.62 7.25 -17.27
N GLU A 181 -0.80 7.85 -16.40
CA GLU A 181 0.41 7.24 -15.88
C GLU A 181 0.10 6.46 -14.59
N GLU A 182 0.54 5.21 -14.57
CA GLU A 182 0.48 4.34 -13.40
C GLU A 182 1.87 4.25 -12.76
N ILE A 183 1.99 4.75 -11.53
CA ILE A 183 3.26 4.84 -10.82
C ILE A 183 3.14 4.18 -9.46
N ASN A 184 4.05 3.27 -9.15
CA ASN A 184 4.10 2.64 -7.85
C ASN A 184 4.64 3.62 -6.80
N VAL A 185 3.91 3.76 -5.69
CA VAL A 185 4.28 4.63 -4.57
C VAL A 185 4.79 3.77 -3.44
N LYS A 186 6.05 3.98 -3.06
CA LYS A 186 6.66 3.30 -1.91
C LYS A 186 6.54 4.18 -0.69
N ILE A 187 5.58 3.84 0.15
CA ILE A 187 5.38 4.45 1.46
C ILE A 187 6.10 3.55 2.49
N PRO A 188 6.94 4.12 3.37
CA PRO A 188 7.49 3.39 4.50
C PRO A 188 6.40 2.76 5.38
N ASP A 189 6.73 1.64 6.01
CA ASP A 189 5.76 0.87 6.81
C ASP A 189 4.98 1.76 7.79
N ARG A 190 3.64 1.59 7.78
CA ARG A 190 2.68 2.23 8.70
C ARG A 190 2.48 3.73 8.55
N LEU A 191 3.03 4.37 7.53
CA LEU A 191 2.71 5.77 7.23
C LEU A 191 1.42 5.88 6.38
N PRO A 192 0.50 6.81 6.71
CA PRO A 192 -0.70 7.02 5.92
C PRO A 192 -0.40 7.66 4.56
N VAL A 193 -1.31 7.46 3.61
CA VAL A 193 -1.21 8.04 2.26
C VAL A 193 -1.69 9.50 2.25
N TYR A 194 -2.65 9.80 3.12
CA TYR A 194 -3.34 11.08 3.17
C TYR A 194 -3.44 11.55 4.62
N ILE A 195 -3.00 12.79 4.86
CA ILE A 195 -3.04 13.45 6.15
C ILE A 195 -3.68 14.82 5.96
N PHE A 196 -4.64 15.14 6.82
CA PHE A 196 -5.13 16.49 6.98
C PHE A 196 -4.77 16.99 8.38
N ASP A 197 -4.03 18.09 8.46
CA ASP A 197 -3.48 18.68 9.69
C ASP A 197 -3.99 20.12 9.83
N TRP A 198 -4.67 20.42 10.93
CA TRP A 198 -5.19 21.74 11.27
C TRP A 198 -4.52 22.27 12.55
N LYS A 199 -3.72 23.33 12.41
CA LYS A 199 -3.14 24.09 13.52
C LYS A 199 -3.50 25.55 13.40
#